data_AF-W7IZ09-F1
#
_entry.id   AF-W7IZ09-F1
#
_cell.length_a   1.000
_cell.length_b   1.000
_cell.length_c   1.000
_cell.angle_alpha   90.00
_cell.angle_beta   90.00
_cell.angle_gamma   90.00
#
_symmetry.space_group_name_H-M   'P 1'
#
loop_
_entity.id
_entity.type
_entity.pdbx_description
1 polymer ?
#
loop_
_entity_poly.entity_id
_entity_poly.type
_entity_poly.pdbx_seq_one_letter_code
_entity_poly.pdbx_strand_id
1 'polypeptide(L)'
;MRSRFLALRVRPANRAIPRAQDGRLPECWLLAEWPPGKPEPTDYWLSTLPTGTRLRDLVRLAKIRWRIEHDYRELKDGLGLHHFEGRSWLGWHRHVTLTSVAQAICTQLRRTPKAPAQT
;
A
#
# COMPACT_ATOMS: atom_id res chain seq x y z
N MET A 1 6.33 -13.86 11.93
CA MET A 1 6.44 -14.92 10.90
C MET A 1 7.39 -14.45 9.80
N ARG A 2 8.26 -15.31 9.26
CA ARG A 2 9.24 -14.96 8.20
C ARG A 2 8.84 -15.65 6.89
N SER A 3 8.51 -14.89 5.85
CA SER A 3 8.32 -15.39 4.48
C SER A 3 9.62 -15.33 3.68
N ARG A 4 9.71 -16.13 2.62
CA ARG A 4 10.78 -16.05 1.61
C ARG A 4 10.31 -15.23 0.42
N PHE A 5 11.21 -14.46 -0.18
CA PHE A 5 10.89 -13.61 -1.31
C PHE A 5 11.91 -13.78 -2.44
N LEU A 6 11.42 -13.61 -3.67
CA LEU A 6 12.22 -13.51 -4.89
C LEU A 6 11.85 -12.21 -5.61
N ALA A 7 12.84 -11.46 -6.09
CA ALA A 7 12.63 -10.32 -6.97
C ALA A 7 13.39 -10.54 -8.29
N LEU A 8 12.69 -10.37 -9.41
CA LEU A 8 13.23 -10.51 -10.75
C LEU A 8 12.86 -9.32 -11.62
N ARG A 9 13.69 -9.02 -12.61
CA ARG A 9 13.32 -8.09 -13.70
C ARG A 9 12.62 -8.87 -14.80
N VAL A 10 11.40 -8.47 -15.12
CA VAL A 10 10.57 -9.14 -16.12
C VAL A 10 9.97 -8.12 -17.09
N ARG A 11 9.60 -8.59 -18.29
CA ARG A 11 8.76 -7.85 -19.24
C ARG A 11 7.39 -8.52 -19.28
N PRO A 12 6.35 -7.96 -18.64
CA PRO A 12 5.04 -8.60 -18.59
C PRO A 12 4.43 -8.65 -19.99
N ALA A 13 4.15 -9.86 -20.48
CA ALA A 13 3.46 -10.04 -21.75
C ALA A 13 1.95 -9.77 -21.56
N ASN A 14 1.52 -8.55 -21.86
CA ASN A 14 0.11 -8.17 -21.85
C ASN A 14 -0.20 -7.28 -23.07
N ARG A 15 -1.35 -7.51 -23.72
CA ARG A 15 -1.83 -6.74 -24.87
C ARG A 15 -2.08 -5.27 -24.55
N ALA A 16 -2.38 -4.94 -23.29
CA ALA A 16 -2.74 -3.58 -22.87
C ALA A 16 -1.53 -2.73 -22.43
N ILE A 17 -0.31 -3.28 -22.38
CA ILE A 17 0.87 -2.51 -21.98
C ILE A 17 1.48 -1.84 -23.21
N PRO A 18 1.56 -0.50 -23.25
CA PRO A 18 2.22 0.21 -24.33
C PRO A 18 3.68 -0.21 -24.46
N ARG A 19 4.13 -0.43 -25.70
CA ARG A 19 5.53 -0.71 -26.00
C ARG A 19 6.35 0.57 -25.87
N ALA A 20 7.62 0.41 -25.48
CA ALA A 20 8.58 1.49 -25.54
C ALA A 20 8.88 1.86 -27.02
N GLN A 21 9.60 2.96 -27.23
CA GLN A 21 9.96 3.45 -28.57
C GLN A 21 10.73 2.41 -29.41
N ASP A 22 11.47 1.52 -28.76
CA ASP A 22 12.21 0.41 -29.39
C ASP A 22 11.33 -0.82 -29.70
N GLY A 23 10.01 -0.72 -29.49
CA GLY A 23 9.05 -1.80 -29.71
C GLY A 23 9.05 -2.88 -28.63
N ARG A 24 9.89 -2.79 -27.59
CA ARG A 24 9.95 -3.78 -26.50
C ARG A 24 8.92 -3.46 -25.44
N LEU A 25 8.47 -4.51 -24.73
CA LEU A 25 7.65 -4.33 -23.54
C LEU A 25 8.51 -3.74 -22.41
N PRO A 26 7.98 -2.79 -21.61
CA PRO A 26 8.71 -2.18 -20.53
C PRO A 26 9.09 -3.22 -19.46
N GLU A 27 10.30 -3.11 -18.93
CA GLU A 27 10.70 -3.94 -17.80
C GLU A 27 10.15 -3.40 -16.48
N CYS A 28 9.75 -4.31 -15.61
CA CYS A 28 9.36 -4.01 -14.24
C CYS A 28 9.89 -5.09 -13.28
N TRP A 29 9.76 -4.84 -11.98
CA TRP A 29 10.03 -5.83 -10.95
C TRP A 29 8.85 -6.80 -10.86
N LEU A 30 9.15 -8.10 -10.81
CA LEU A 30 8.27 -9.14 -10.28
C LEU A 30 8.77 -9.54 -8.89
N LEU A 31 7.94 -9.33 -7.88
CA LEU A 31 8.16 -9.86 -6.53
C LEU A 31 7.23 -11.06 -6.33
N ALA A 32 7.78 -12.18 -5.86
CA ALA A 32 7.03 -13.37 -5.48
C ALA A 32 7.31 -13.74 -4.02
N GLU A 33 6.28 -14.20 -3.30
CA GLU A 33 6.39 -14.61 -1.90
C GLU A 33 6.02 -16.07 -1.68
N TRP A 34 6.84 -16.76 -0.89
CA TRP A 34 6.53 -18.04 -0.28
C TRP A 34 6.34 -17.87 1.23
N PRO A 35 5.10 -17.99 1.73
CA PRO A 35 4.85 -18.09 3.16
C PRO A 35 5.54 -19.33 3.77
N PRO A 36 5.71 -19.37 5.10
CA PRO A 36 6.26 -20.55 5.78
C PRO A 36 5.55 -21.84 5.39
N GLY A 37 6.33 -22.86 4.99
CA GLY A 37 5.82 -24.19 4.66
C GLY A 37 5.13 -24.31 3.31
N LYS A 38 5.11 -23.26 2.47
CA LYS A 38 4.54 -23.34 1.12
C LYS A 38 5.61 -23.75 0.10
N PRO A 39 5.35 -24.78 -0.74
CA PRO A 39 6.28 -25.21 -1.78
C PRO A 39 6.31 -24.23 -2.97
N GLU A 40 5.21 -23.51 -3.20
CA GLU A 40 5.02 -22.58 -4.30
C GLU A 40 4.69 -21.16 -3.80
N PRO A 41 4.96 -20.12 -4.60
CA PRO A 41 4.64 -18.75 -4.21
C PRO A 41 3.13 -18.53 -4.22
N THR A 42 2.63 -17.83 -3.20
CA THR A 42 1.18 -17.55 -3.05
C THR A 42 0.79 -16.16 -3.52
N ASP A 43 1.73 -15.22 -3.51
CA ASP A 43 1.47 -13.82 -3.80
C ASP A 43 2.52 -13.26 -4.75
N TYR A 44 2.06 -12.40 -5.66
CA TYR A 44 2.88 -11.78 -6.70
C TYR A 44 2.56 -10.30 -6.83
N TRP A 45 3.59 -9.50 -7.05
CA TRP A 45 3.47 -8.06 -7.30
C TRP A 45 4.32 -7.65 -8.50
N LEU A 46 3.77 -6.71 -9.28
CA LEU A 46 4.54 -5.98 -10.29
C LEU A 46 4.82 -4.56 -9.79
N SER A 47 6.03 -4.06 -10.05
CA SER A 47 6.41 -2.71 -9.64
C SER A 47 7.30 -2.01 -10.68
N THR A 48 6.97 -0.75 -10.97
CA THR A 48 7.74 0.15 -11.84
C THR A 48 8.87 0.88 -11.11
N LEU A 49 9.17 0.52 -9.86
CA LEU A 49 10.26 1.14 -9.10
C LEU A 49 11.63 0.99 -9.80
N PRO A 50 12.58 1.92 -9.54
CA PRO A 50 13.90 1.87 -10.14
C PRO A 50 14.63 0.54 -9.98
N THR A 51 15.54 0.23 -10.90
CA THR A 51 16.36 -0.99 -10.87
C THR A 51 17.32 -1.06 -9.68
N GLY A 52 17.64 0.08 -9.06
CA GLY A 52 18.43 0.15 -7.83
C GLY A 52 17.65 -0.10 -6.54
N THR A 53 16.33 -0.32 -6.59
CA THR A 53 15.51 -0.53 -5.39
C THR A 53 15.87 -1.84 -4.71
N ARG A 54 16.13 -1.79 -3.39
CA ARG A 54 16.50 -2.97 -2.60
C ARG A 54 15.30 -3.89 -2.41
N LEU A 55 15.56 -5.20 -2.31
CA LEU A 55 14.52 -6.20 -2.04
C LEU A 55 13.69 -5.87 -0.79
N ARG A 56 14.33 -5.38 0.28
CA ARG A 56 13.64 -4.97 1.52
C ARG A 56 12.60 -3.88 1.26
N ASP A 57 12.88 -2.93 0.38
CA ASP A 57 11.96 -1.83 0.07
C ASP A 57 10.80 -2.31 -0.80
N LEU A 58 11.07 -3.19 -1.78
CA LEU A 58 10.04 -3.87 -2.56
C LEU A 58 9.08 -4.64 -1.66
N VAL A 59 9.61 -5.48 -0.76
CA VAL A 59 8.80 -6.26 0.19
C VAL A 59 8.01 -5.35 1.12
N ARG A 60 8.64 -4.29 1.65
CA ARG A 60 7.95 -3.33 2.53
C ARG A 60 6.75 -2.69 1.85
N LEU A 61 6.91 -2.25 0.59
CA LEU A 61 5.83 -1.62 -0.16
C LEU A 61 4.74 -2.64 -0.55
N ALA A 62 5.11 -3.82 -1.00
CA ALA A 62 4.16 -4.90 -1.29
C ALA A 62 3.29 -5.25 -0.08
N LYS A 63 3.89 -5.27 1.12
CA LYS A 63 3.20 -5.60 2.37
C LYS A 63 2.46 -4.44 3.02
N ILE A 64 2.70 -3.19 2.62
CA ILE A 64 2.00 -2.03 3.20
C ILE A 64 0.51 -2.01 2.83
N ARG A 65 0.07 -2.77 1.81
CA ARG A 65 -1.35 -2.86 1.41
C ARG A 65 -2.28 -3.20 2.57
N TRP A 66 -1.88 -4.12 3.44
CA TRP A 66 -2.65 -4.48 4.63
C TRP A 66 -2.82 -3.31 5.61
N ARG A 67 -1.81 -2.43 5.68
CA ARG A 67 -1.90 -1.22 6.49
C ARG A 67 -2.91 -0.23 5.94
N ILE A 68 -3.06 -0.14 4.62
CA ILE A 68 -4.09 0.70 3.98
C ILE A 68 -5.49 0.23 4.40
N GLU A 69 -5.76 -1.07 4.40
CA GLU A 69 -7.07 -1.61 4.81
C GLU A 69 -7.37 -1.32 6.29
N HIS A 70 -6.35 -1.39 7.14
CA HIS A 70 -6.49 -1.03 8.55
C HIS A 70 -6.73 0.48 8.73
N ASP A 71 -5.89 1.32 8.11
CA ASP A 71 -6.01 2.78 8.16
C ASP A 71 -7.35 3.24 7.58
N TYR A 72 -7.88 2.55 6.55
CA TYR A 72 -9.20 2.83 5.99
C TYR A 72 -10.34 2.48 6.95
N ARG A 73 -10.27 1.36 7.68
CA ARG A 73 -11.26 1.04 8.72
C ARG A 73 -11.25 2.06 9.85
N GLU A 74 -10.07 2.47 10.30
CA GLU A 74 -9.93 3.51 11.32
C GLU A 74 -10.54 4.84 10.85
N LEU A 75 -10.18 5.29 9.64
CA LEU A 75 -10.72 6.51 9.05
C LEU A 75 -12.24 6.41 8.84
N LYS A 76 -12.72 5.27 8.36
CA LYS A 76 -14.13 5.04 8.03
C LYS A 76 -15.00 4.98 9.28
N ASP A 77 -14.72 4.01 10.15
CA ASP A 77 -15.60 3.66 11.27
C ASP A 77 -15.19 4.42 12.55
N GLY A 78 -13.89 4.55 12.81
CA GLY A 78 -13.36 5.21 14.01
C GLY A 78 -13.45 6.73 13.95
N LEU A 79 -13.09 7.33 12.81
CA LEU A 79 -13.13 8.79 12.60
C LEU A 79 -14.38 9.26 11.85
N GLY A 80 -15.22 8.32 11.41
CA GLY A 80 -16.54 8.64 10.86
C GLY A 80 -16.53 9.25 9.46
N LEU A 81 -15.58 8.88 8.59
CA LEU A 81 -15.59 9.32 7.19
C LEU A 81 -16.96 9.14 6.52
N HIS A 82 -17.67 8.07 6.87
CA HIS A 82 -18.98 7.72 6.31
C HIS A 82 -20.18 8.14 7.16
N HIS A 83 -19.98 8.91 8.24
CA HIS A 83 -21.04 9.35 9.16
C HIS A 83 -21.67 10.69 8.77
N PHE A 84 -21.33 11.27 7.61
CA PHE A 84 -21.93 12.53 7.17
C PHE A 84 -23.35 12.31 6.64
N GLU A 85 -24.33 12.95 7.27
CA GLU A 85 -25.76 12.83 6.92
C GLU A 85 -26.34 14.11 6.27
N GLY A 86 -25.51 15.13 6.05
CA GLY A 86 -25.93 16.38 5.41
C GLY A 86 -26.12 16.25 3.89
N ARG A 87 -26.66 17.30 3.26
CA ARG A 87 -26.96 17.31 1.80
C ARG A 87 -26.23 18.38 1.00
N SER A 88 -25.32 19.13 1.63
CA SER A 88 -24.53 20.15 0.94
C SER A 88 -23.16 19.62 0.58
N TRP A 89 -22.72 19.92 -0.65
CA TRP A 89 -21.35 19.62 -1.10
C TRP A 89 -20.30 20.21 -0.17
N LEU A 90 -20.49 21.47 0.24
CA LEU A 90 -19.57 22.16 1.13
C LEU A 90 -19.50 21.51 2.52
N GLY A 91 -20.64 21.05 3.06
CA GLY A 91 -20.69 20.32 4.33
C GLY A 91 -19.95 18.98 4.23
N TRP A 92 -20.23 18.21 3.17
CA TRP A 92 -19.55 16.94 2.91
C TRP A 92 -18.04 17.12 2.77
N HIS A 93 -17.61 18.11 1.98
CA HIS A 93 -16.19 18.38 1.73
C HIS A 93 -15.44 18.77 3.02
N ARG A 94 -16.05 19.63 3.85
CA ARG A 94 -15.51 19.97 5.18
C ARG A 94 -15.39 18.74 6.06
N HIS A 95 -16.40 17.87 6.09
CA HIS A 95 -16.39 16.64 6.88
C HIS A 95 -15.28 15.67 6.46
N VAL A 96 -15.19 15.35 5.16
CA VAL A 96 -14.15 14.47 4.61
C VAL A 96 -12.76 15.06 4.85
N THR A 97 -12.61 16.38 4.74
CA THR A 97 -11.34 17.06 5.03
C THR A 97 -10.95 16.93 6.50
N LEU A 98 -11.86 17.23 7.44
CA LEU A 98 -11.60 17.14 8.88
C LEU A 98 -11.28 15.72 9.34
N THR A 99 -12.03 14.73 8.86
CA THR A 99 -11.76 13.31 9.17
C THR A 99 -10.42 12.84 8.61
N SER A 100 -10.05 13.29 7.39
CA SER A 100 -8.72 13.01 6.81
C SER A 100 -7.58 13.66 7.61
N VAL A 101 -7.76 14.90 8.08
CA VAL A 101 -6.78 15.60 8.94
C VAL A 101 -6.65 14.87 10.29
N ALA A 102 -7.75 14.44 10.89
CA ALA A 102 -7.72 13.65 12.12
C ALA A 102 -6.91 12.35 11.94
N GLN A 103 -7.09 11.63 10.82
CA GLN A 103 -6.31 10.42 10.52
C GLN A 103 -4.81 10.72 10.38
N ALA A 104 -4.45 11.85 9.77
CA ALA A 104 -3.06 12.28 9.67
C ALA A 104 -2.44 12.55 11.05
N ILE A 105 -3.18 13.22 11.94
CA ILE A 105 -2.76 13.48 13.33
C ILE A 105 -2.59 12.16 14.09
N CYS A 106 -3.57 11.25 14.06
CA CYS A 106 -3.48 9.92 14.69
C CYS A 106 -2.25 9.14 14.18
N THR A 107 -2.00 9.20 12.87
CA THR A 107 -0.83 8.55 12.26
C THR A 107 0.50 9.15 12.73
N GLN A 108 0.57 10.47 12.92
CA GLN A 108 1.76 11.12 13.47
C GLN A 108 1.97 10.73 14.95
N LEU A 109 0.92 10.79 15.76
CA LEU A 109 0.99 10.42 17.17
C LEU A 109 1.46 8.97 17.38
N ARG A 110 1.08 8.04 16.50
CA ARG A 110 1.58 6.66 16.52
C ARG A 110 3.07 6.54 16.19
N ARG A 111 3.61 7.44 15.35
CA ARG A 111 5.03 7.42 14.97
C ARG A 111 5.93 8.07 16.02
N THR A 112 5.40 9.06 16.73
CA THR A 112 6.09 9.81 17.79
C THR A 112 5.19 9.87 19.03
N PRO A 113 5.04 8.74 19.75
CA PRO A 113 4.17 8.71 20.92
C PRO A 113 4.75 9.59 22.04
N LYS A 114 3.91 10.42 22.66
CA LYS A 114 4.31 11.32 23.75
C LYS A 114 4.69 10.56 25.03
N ALA A 115 4.19 9.34 25.20
CA ALA A 115 4.51 8.42 26.29
C ALA A 115 4.65 7.00 25.73
N PRO A 116 5.52 6.15 26.31
CA PRO A 116 5.64 4.75 25.89
C PRO A 116 4.32 4.02 26.10
N ALA A 117 4.02 3.05 25.23
CA ALA A 117 2.86 2.18 25.40
C ALA A 117 2.98 1.43 26.74
N GLN A 118 1.89 1.39 27.50
CA GLN A 118 1.83 0.58 28.72
C GLN A 118 2.01 -0.90 28.33
N THR A 119 2.92 -1.58 29.03
CA THR A 119 3.30 -2.98 28.77
C THR A 119 2.31 -3.92 29.43
#